data_AF-A0A2G8JJQ1-F1
#
_entry.id   AF-A0A2G8JJQ1-F1
#
_cell.length_a   1.000
_cell.length_b   1.000
_cell.length_c   1.000
_cell.angle_alpha   90.00
_cell.angle_beta   90.00
_cell.angle_gamma   90.00
#
_symmetry.space_group_name_H-M   'P 1'
#
loop_
_entity.id
_entity.type
_entity.pdbx_description
1 polymer ?
#
loop_
_entity_poly.entity_id
_entity_poly.type
_entity_poly.pdbx_seq_one_letter_code
_entity_poly.pdbx_strand_id
1 'polypeptide(L)'
;MEEYGANLVNEVTNRIEELQNSFLEHYALNVRASQTIAKTRYRLGVRLYYRELDQIIKRERERKVQRASIVSLLSEDIFHRCILACSLEVVKVYYEYNASPTQESSIGRGGLDFPWILTIFNVHPYDFCRVIETFIREEAQLSEQAIKHLTSVEEFILESEAWKEGSPLLEALRAKIANTQQVNSPGCSVVGSSGGGQHKDVFLTKFLMKAQSSASKDWRD
;
A
#
# COMPACT_ATOMS: atom_id res chain seq x y z
N MET A 1 -10.63 -11.45 -12.07
CA MET A 1 -10.63 -12.27 -10.84
C MET A 1 -11.32 -13.62 -11.00
N GLU A 2 -12.53 -13.70 -11.57
CA GLU A 2 -13.32 -14.95 -11.69
C GLU A 2 -12.57 -16.12 -12.34
N GLU A 3 -11.77 -15.82 -13.36
CA GLU A 3 -10.96 -16.80 -14.07
C GLU A 3 -9.86 -17.46 -13.23
N TYR A 4 -9.54 -16.97 -12.03
CA TYR A 4 -8.52 -17.53 -11.13
C TYR A 4 -9.09 -18.53 -10.11
N GLY A 5 -10.39 -18.81 -10.17
CA GLY A 5 -11.07 -19.84 -9.39
C GLY A 5 -11.90 -19.28 -8.25
N ALA A 6 -13.05 -19.90 -8.00
CA ALA A 6 -14.03 -19.46 -7.01
C ALA A 6 -13.46 -19.36 -5.58
N ASN A 7 -12.53 -20.25 -5.21
CA ASN A 7 -11.90 -20.24 -3.89
C ASN A 7 -11.14 -18.94 -3.61
N LEU A 8 -10.34 -18.47 -4.58
CA LEU A 8 -9.58 -17.23 -4.46
C LEU A 8 -10.50 -16.01 -4.40
N VAL A 9 -11.56 -16.01 -5.21
CA VAL A 9 -12.57 -14.94 -5.20
C VAL A 9 -13.27 -14.87 -3.83
N ASN A 10 -13.61 -16.01 -3.25
CA ASN A 10 -14.23 -16.08 -1.93
C ASN A 10 -13.26 -15.62 -0.83
N GLU A 11 -11.99 -16.05 -0.88
CA GLU A 11 -10.97 -15.62 0.07
C GLU A 11 -10.79 -14.10 0.05
N VAL A 12 -10.66 -13.52 -1.15
CA VAL A 12 -10.54 -12.06 -1.31
C VAL A 12 -11.80 -11.35 -0.84
N THR A 13 -12.99 -11.84 -1.20
CA THR A 13 -14.26 -11.25 -0.75
C THR A 13 -14.37 -11.25 0.78
N ASN A 14 -14.10 -12.38 1.42
CA ASN A 14 -14.14 -12.51 2.89
C ASN A 14 -13.16 -11.53 3.56
N ARG A 15 -11.94 -11.40 3.02
CA ARG A 15 -10.95 -10.44 3.53
C ARG A 15 -11.47 -8.99 3.47
N ILE A 16 -12.11 -8.61 2.37
CA ILE A 16 -12.69 -7.25 2.23
C ILE A 16 -13.90 -7.06 3.16
N GLU A 17 -14.67 -8.10 3.44
CA GLU A 17 -15.77 -8.03 4.42
C GLU A 17 -15.27 -7.92 5.87
N GLU A 18 -14.21 -8.65 6.22
CA GLU A 18 -13.59 -8.56 7.55
C GLU A 18 -13.03 -7.16 7.82
N LEU A 19 -12.33 -6.58 6.83
CA LEU A 19 -11.79 -5.21 6.92
C LEU A 19 -12.91 -4.16 7.03
N GLN A 20 -14.12 -4.45 6.52
CA GLN A 20 -15.25 -3.56 6.65
C GLN A 20 -15.65 -3.38 8.10
N ASN A 21 -15.74 -4.47 8.86
CA ASN A 21 -16.14 -4.41 10.26
C ASN A 21 -15.17 -3.56 11.07
N SER A 22 -13.86 -3.80 10.90
CA SER A 22 -12.81 -3.01 11.54
C SER A 22 -12.91 -1.52 11.17
N PHE A 23 -13.10 -1.22 9.88
CA PHE A 23 -13.26 0.16 9.42
C PHE A 23 -14.48 0.84 10.05
N LEU A 24 -15.66 0.20 10.03
CA LEU A 24 -16.91 0.81 10.52
C LEU A 24 -16.89 1.06 12.03
N GLU A 25 -16.28 0.16 12.80
CA GLU A 25 -16.10 0.32 14.25
C GLU A 25 -15.22 1.54 14.54
N HIS A 26 -14.02 1.60 13.97
CA HIS A 26 -13.06 2.66 14.24
C HIS A 26 -13.46 4.00 13.64
N TYR A 27 -14.17 4.01 12.51
CA TYR A 27 -14.68 5.24 11.90
C TYR A 27 -15.68 5.93 12.83
N ALA A 28 -16.59 5.19 13.46
CA ALA A 28 -17.57 5.75 14.39
C ALA A 28 -16.94 6.30 15.68
N LEU A 29 -15.79 5.75 16.10
CA LEU A 29 -15.06 6.23 17.26
C LEU A 29 -14.32 7.54 16.98
N ASN A 30 -13.73 7.69 15.79
CA ASN A 30 -12.87 8.82 15.43
C ASN A 30 -13.66 10.00 14.84
N VAL A 31 -14.85 9.72 14.29
CA VAL A 31 -15.64 10.68 13.52
C VAL A 31 -17.05 10.60 14.07
N ARG A 32 -17.60 11.73 14.56
CA ARG A 32 -19.03 11.86 14.93
C ARG A 32 -19.95 11.80 13.70
N ALA A 33 -19.65 10.94 12.73
CA ALA A 33 -20.41 10.74 11.51
C ALA A 33 -21.38 9.57 11.69
N SER A 34 -22.42 9.58 10.87
CA SER A 34 -23.36 8.46 10.84
C SER A 34 -22.69 7.20 10.30
N GLN A 35 -23.12 6.05 10.81
CA GLN A 35 -22.78 4.73 10.26
C GLN A 35 -23.09 4.64 8.75
N THR A 36 -24.08 5.38 8.27
CA THR A 36 -24.41 5.46 6.84
C THR A 36 -23.30 6.11 6.02
N ILE A 37 -22.66 7.17 6.54
CA ILE A 37 -21.51 7.81 5.89
C ILE A 37 -20.34 6.82 5.84
N ALA A 38 -19.99 6.20 6.96
CA ALA A 38 -18.90 5.22 7.02
C ALA A 38 -19.08 4.08 6.00
N LYS A 39 -20.28 3.49 5.95
CA LYS A 39 -20.63 2.45 4.96
C LYS A 39 -20.54 2.96 3.52
N THR A 40 -20.96 4.20 3.28
CA THR A 40 -20.88 4.81 1.94
C THR A 40 -19.44 5.01 1.52
N ARG A 41 -18.59 5.57 2.39
CA ARG A 41 -17.15 5.75 2.14
C ARG A 41 -16.47 4.41 1.88
N TYR A 42 -16.76 3.41 2.72
CA TYR A 42 -16.20 2.07 2.55
C TYR A 42 -16.58 1.46 1.20
N ARG A 43 -17.86 1.51 0.83
CA ARG A 43 -18.34 0.99 -0.46
C ARG A 43 -17.68 1.66 -1.66
N LEU A 44 -17.42 2.97 -1.59
CA LEU A 44 -16.68 3.68 -2.63
C LEU A 44 -15.22 3.22 -2.70
N GLY A 45 -14.58 3.03 -1.54
CA GLY A 45 -13.22 2.48 -1.46
C GLY A 45 -13.13 1.07 -2.04
N VAL A 46 -14.09 0.19 -1.75
CA VAL A 46 -14.15 -1.16 -2.32
C VAL A 46 -14.31 -1.14 -3.84
N ARG A 47 -15.12 -0.23 -4.39
CA ARG A 47 -15.24 -0.07 -5.85
C ARG A 47 -13.92 0.32 -6.49
N LEU A 48 -13.21 1.28 -5.89
CA LEU A 48 -11.89 1.72 -6.34
C LEU A 48 -10.85 0.59 -6.22
N TYR A 49 -10.88 -0.16 -5.13
CA TYR A 49 -10.04 -1.33 -4.91
C TYR A 49 -10.19 -2.39 -6.01
N TYR A 50 -11.42 -2.77 -6.37
CA TYR A 50 -11.62 -3.78 -7.42
C TYR A 50 -11.22 -3.26 -8.80
N ARG A 51 -11.39 -1.95 -9.05
CA ARG A 51 -10.90 -1.31 -10.27
C ARG A 51 -9.39 -1.41 -10.37
N GLU A 52 -8.67 -1.03 -9.32
CA GLU A 52 -7.21 -1.09 -9.29
C GLU A 52 -6.68 -2.52 -9.36
N LEU A 53 -7.34 -3.45 -8.67
CA LEU A 53 -6.98 -4.87 -8.75
C LEU A 53 -7.06 -5.40 -10.18
N ASP A 54 -8.13 -5.05 -10.91
CA ASP A 54 -8.30 -5.44 -12.31
C ASP A 54 -7.19 -4.86 -13.21
N GLN A 55 -6.85 -3.57 -13.02
CA GLN A 55 -5.75 -2.93 -13.75
C GLN A 55 -4.40 -3.61 -13.47
N ILE A 56 -4.11 -3.95 -12.21
CA ILE A 56 -2.88 -4.66 -11.84
C ILE A 56 -2.83 -6.03 -12.53
N ILE A 57 -3.90 -6.82 -12.45
CA ILE A 57 -3.97 -8.15 -13.09
C ILE A 57 -3.77 -8.03 -14.61
N LYS A 58 -4.42 -7.06 -15.25
CA LYS A 58 -4.31 -6.82 -16.69
C LYS A 58 -2.86 -6.53 -17.08
N ARG A 59 -2.15 -5.68 -16.33
CA ARG A 59 -0.73 -5.38 -16.58
C ARG A 59 0.19 -6.57 -16.39
N GLU A 60 0.00 -7.33 -15.32
CA GLU A 60 0.81 -8.53 -15.09
C GLU A 60 0.64 -9.54 -16.24
N ARG A 61 -0.55 -9.61 -16.83
CA ARG A 61 -0.79 -10.38 -18.08
C ARG A 61 -0.09 -9.82 -19.29
N GLU A 62 -0.16 -8.51 -19.51
CA GLU A 62 0.54 -7.83 -20.62
C GLU A 62 2.06 -8.03 -20.54
N ARG A 63 2.61 -8.07 -19.31
CA ARG A 63 4.01 -8.42 -19.02
C ARG A 63 4.32 -9.91 -19.15
N LYS A 64 3.34 -10.74 -19.51
CA LYS A 64 3.45 -12.21 -19.65
C LYS A 64 3.93 -12.91 -18.38
N VAL A 65 3.56 -12.36 -17.21
CA VAL A 65 3.85 -13.01 -15.93
C VAL A 65 3.08 -14.32 -15.83
N GLN A 66 3.74 -15.34 -15.27
CA GLN A 66 3.15 -16.67 -15.16
C GLN A 66 1.88 -16.63 -14.30
N ARG A 67 0.87 -17.36 -14.73
CA ARG A 67 -0.42 -17.45 -14.02
C ARG A 67 -0.24 -17.82 -12.54
N ALA A 68 0.67 -18.74 -12.23
CA ALA A 68 0.95 -19.15 -10.85
C ALA A 68 1.49 -17.99 -9.99
N SER A 69 2.33 -17.12 -10.56
CA SER A 69 2.82 -15.91 -9.88
C SER A 69 1.72 -14.89 -9.63
N ILE A 70 0.79 -14.73 -10.58
CA ILE A 70 -0.39 -13.87 -10.38
C ILE A 70 -1.28 -14.43 -9.27
N VAL A 71 -1.56 -15.74 -9.26
CA VAL A 71 -2.31 -16.38 -8.18
C VAL A 71 -1.62 -16.17 -6.83
N SER A 72 -0.30 -16.35 -6.77
CA SER A 72 0.47 -16.11 -5.55
C SER A 72 0.31 -14.68 -5.05
N LEU A 73 0.40 -13.68 -5.93
CA LEU A 73 0.19 -12.26 -5.58
C LEU A 73 -1.23 -12.01 -5.06
N LEU A 74 -2.24 -12.59 -5.71
CA LEU A 74 -3.65 -12.46 -5.32
C LEU A 74 -4.01 -13.25 -4.05
N SER A 75 -3.13 -14.14 -3.59
CA SER A 75 -3.28 -14.81 -2.30
C SER A 75 -2.62 -14.03 -1.15
N GLU A 76 -1.83 -12.99 -1.44
CA GLU A 76 -1.17 -12.21 -0.40
C GLU A 76 -2.16 -11.28 0.32
N ASP A 77 -2.41 -11.53 1.61
CA ASP A 77 -3.29 -10.71 2.45
C ASP A 77 -2.84 -9.25 2.52
N ILE A 78 -1.55 -9.02 2.74
CA ILE A 78 -0.96 -7.68 2.83
C ILE A 78 -1.14 -6.87 1.54
N PHE A 79 -1.07 -7.53 0.38
CA PHE A 79 -1.27 -6.89 -0.92
C PHE A 79 -2.68 -6.28 -1.03
N HIS A 80 -3.71 -7.03 -0.63
CA HIS A 80 -5.08 -6.55 -0.66
C HIS A 80 -5.36 -5.46 0.38
N ARG A 81 -4.81 -5.61 1.59
CA ARG A 81 -4.91 -4.58 2.63
C ARG A 81 -4.30 -3.25 2.17
N CYS A 82 -3.14 -3.28 1.52
CA CYS A 82 -2.49 -2.08 0.98
C CYS A 82 -3.32 -1.40 -0.12
N ILE A 83 -3.86 -2.16 -1.09
CA ILE A 83 -4.70 -1.58 -2.15
C ILE A 83 -5.98 -0.98 -1.57
N LEU A 84 -6.64 -1.69 -0.65
CA LEU A 84 -7.87 -1.20 -0.05
C LEU A 84 -7.61 0.04 0.82
N ALA A 85 -6.53 0.05 1.61
CA ALA A 85 -6.12 1.22 2.38
C ALA A 85 -5.88 2.43 1.48
N CYS A 86 -5.16 2.25 0.36
CA CYS A 86 -4.88 3.32 -0.58
C CYS A 86 -6.18 3.84 -1.22
N SER A 87 -7.08 2.92 -1.58
CA SER A 87 -8.39 3.26 -2.13
C SER A 87 -9.24 4.09 -1.16
N LEU A 88 -9.23 3.74 0.13
CA LEU A 88 -9.96 4.48 1.16
C LEU A 88 -9.32 5.84 1.47
N GLU A 89 -8.00 5.93 1.40
CA GLU A 89 -7.28 7.20 1.54
C GLU A 89 -7.65 8.16 0.40
N VAL A 90 -7.72 7.68 -0.84
CA VAL A 90 -8.19 8.48 -1.99
C VAL A 90 -9.64 8.95 -1.80
N VAL A 91 -10.52 8.08 -1.31
CA VAL A 91 -11.91 8.45 -1.02
C VAL A 91 -11.97 9.51 0.09
N LYS A 92 -11.15 9.40 1.14
CA LYS A 92 -11.03 10.42 2.19
C LYS A 92 -10.63 11.76 1.58
N VAL A 93 -9.53 11.81 0.82
CA VAL A 93 -9.03 13.04 0.18
C VAL A 93 -10.10 13.70 -0.69
N TYR A 94 -10.82 12.90 -1.48
CA TYR A 94 -11.90 13.41 -2.32
C TYR A 94 -12.97 14.15 -1.50
N TYR A 95 -13.42 13.56 -0.40
CA TYR A 95 -14.47 14.16 0.43
C TYR A 95 -13.98 15.29 1.31
N GLU A 96 -12.73 15.27 1.78
CA GLU A 96 -12.15 16.40 2.51
C GLU A 96 -11.98 17.62 1.61
N TYR A 97 -11.57 17.42 0.36
CA TYR A 97 -11.38 18.51 -0.58
C TYR A 97 -12.70 19.10 -1.10
N ASN A 98 -13.71 18.25 -1.35
CA ASN A 98 -15.01 18.67 -1.88
C ASN A 98 -16.05 19.01 -0.80
N ALA A 99 -15.72 18.86 0.49
CA ALA A 99 -16.63 19.22 1.57
C ALA A 99 -16.80 20.75 1.66
N SER A 100 -18.05 21.22 1.64
CA SER A 100 -18.41 22.60 1.95
C SER A 100 -18.09 22.92 3.44
N PRO A 101 -17.68 24.16 3.79
CA PRO A 101 -17.45 24.60 5.18
C PRO A 101 -18.68 24.50 6.11
N THR A 102 -19.85 24.15 5.59
CA THR A 102 -21.09 23.96 6.35
C THR A 102 -21.07 22.65 7.14
N GLN A 103 -21.00 22.76 8.48
CA GLN A 103 -21.25 21.80 9.58
C GLN A 103 -20.85 20.31 9.45
N GLU A 104 -21.00 19.63 8.31
CA GLU A 104 -20.50 18.27 8.08
C GLU A 104 -18.97 18.21 8.00
N SER A 105 -18.30 19.32 7.65
CA SER A 105 -16.85 19.49 7.70
C SER A 105 -16.29 19.71 9.11
N SER A 106 -17.18 19.85 10.12
CA SER A 106 -16.81 19.91 11.54
C SER A 106 -16.65 18.52 12.16
N ILE A 107 -16.97 17.47 11.42
CA ILE A 107 -16.74 16.09 11.84
C ILE A 107 -15.25 15.76 11.59
N GLY A 108 -14.40 16.36 12.43
CA GLY A 108 -13.02 15.94 12.70
C GLY A 108 -12.07 15.98 11.52
N ARG A 109 -11.56 17.17 11.20
CA ARG A 109 -10.38 17.41 10.35
C ARG A 109 -9.05 16.78 10.87
N GLY A 110 -9.13 15.76 11.72
CA GLY A 110 -7.98 15.18 12.43
C GLY A 110 -8.13 13.74 12.92
N GLY A 111 -9.29 13.10 12.75
CA GLY A 111 -9.54 11.75 13.29
C GLY A 111 -9.17 10.61 12.33
N LEU A 112 -9.04 10.91 11.04
CA LEU A 112 -8.84 9.91 9.99
C LEU A 112 -7.54 10.09 9.22
N ASP A 113 -6.71 11.07 9.60
CA ASP A 113 -5.50 11.41 8.84
C ASP A 113 -4.54 10.23 8.78
N PHE A 114 -3.82 10.14 7.67
CA PHE A 114 -2.75 9.17 7.53
C PHE A 114 -1.79 9.26 8.74
N PRO A 115 -1.39 8.13 9.38
CA PRO A 115 -1.53 6.73 8.95
C PRO A 115 -2.73 5.97 9.58
N TRP A 116 -3.83 6.64 9.93
CA TRP A 116 -4.99 6.03 10.60
C TRP A 116 -5.48 4.76 9.91
N ILE A 117 -5.65 4.80 8.58
CA ILE A 117 -6.15 3.65 7.82
C ILE A 117 -5.20 2.45 7.88
N LEU A 118 -3.88 2.71 7.94
CA LEU A 118 -2.88 1.64 8.07
C LEU A 118 -2.97 0.96 9.41
N THR A 119 -3.26 1.72 10.48
CA THR A 119 -3.42 1.18 11.83
C THR A 119 -4.59 0.20 11.89
N ILE A 120 -5.73 0.56 11.33
CA ILE A 120 -6.96 -0.26 11.36
C ILE A 120 -6.82 -1.52 10.53
N PHE A 121 -6.09 -1.43 9.42
CA PHE A 121 -5.84 -2.57 8.54
C PHE A 121 -4.59 -3.34 8.94
N ASN A 122 -3.90 -2.96 10.02
CA ASN A 122 -2.65 -3.57 10.44
C ASN A 122 -1.64 -3.69 9.28
N VAL A 123 -1.46 -2.59 8.54
CA VAL A 123 -0.54 -2.49 7.42
C VAL A 123 0.68 -1.72 7.86
N HIS A 124 1.88 -2.28 7.66
CA HIS A 124 3.09 -1.53 7.92
C HIS A 124 3.32 -0.49 6.81
N PRO A 125 3.77 0.74 7.13
CA PRO A 125 4.08 1.78 6.14
C PRO A 125 4.98 1.32 4.99
N TYR A 126 5.99 0.49 5.30
CA TYR A 126 6.86 -0.15 4.30
C TYR A 126 6.08 -0.93 3.22
N ASP A 127 5.13 -1.78 3.63
CA ASP A 127 4.32 -2.57 2.70
C ASP A 127 3.34 -1.70 1.91
N PHE A 128 2.82 -0.65 2.55
CA PHE A 128 1.93 0.32 1.90
C PHE A 128 2.64 1.09 0.78
N CYS A 129 3.87 1.55 1.02
CA CYS A 129 4.66 2.33 0.06
C CYS A 129 4.90 1.57 -1.26
N ARG A 130 4.93 0.22 -1.23
CA ARG A 130 5.03 -0.60 -2.46
C ARG A 130 3.87 -0.40 -3.42
N VAL A 131 2.70 -0.08 -2.88
CA VAL A 131 1.48 0.08 -3.67
C VAL A 131 1.30 1.50 -4.14
N ILE A 132 1.73 2.53 -3.40
CA ILE A 132 1.48 3.94 -3.74
C ILE A 132 1.95 4.29 -5.16
N GLU A 133 3.21 4.01 -5.50
CA GLU A 133 3.76 4.34 -6.82
C GLU A 133 2.99 3.65 -7.95
N THR A 134 2.65 2.38 -7.73
CA THR A 134 1.84 1.63 -8.70
C THR A 134 0.43 2.21 -8.75
N PHE A 135 -0.18 2.59 -7.65
CA PHE A 135 -1.52 3.18 -7.64
C PHE A 135 -1.56 4.51 -8.42
N ILE A 136 -0.59 5.41 -8.18
CA ILE A 136 -0.50 6.71 -8.88
C ILE A 136 -0.28 6.52 -10.38
N ARG A 137 0.62 5.62 -10.77
CA ARG A 137 0.96 5.40 -12.18
C ARG A 137 -0.21 4.85 -12.98
N GLU A 138 -1.09 4.12 -12.32
CA GLU A 138 -2.01 3.19 -12.97
C GLU A 138 -3.48 3.60 -12.88
N GLU A 139 -3.85 4.36 -11.87
CA GLU A 139 -5.20 4.90 -11.71
C GLU A 139 -5.30 6.24 -12.47
N ALA A 140 -5.70 6.17 -13.74
CA ALA A 140 -5.81 7.35 -14.60
C ALA A 140 -6.86 8.38 -14.14
N GLN A 141 -7.77 8.02 -13.22
CA GLN A 141 -8.84 8.90 -12.75
C GLN A 141 -8.56 9.58 -11.41
N LEU A 142 -7.32 9.54 -10.89
CA LEU A 142 -6.97 10.29 -9.70
C LEU A 142 -7.09 11.81 -9.94
N SER A 143 -7.62 12.51 -8.95
CA SER A 143 -7.55 13.98 -8.93
C SER A 143 -6.14 14.45 -8.62
N GLU A 144 -5.80 15.68 -9.04
CA GLU A 144 -4.51 16.30 -8.73
C GLU A 144 -4.24 16.34 -7.21
N GLN A 145 -5.30 16.56 -6.42
CA GLN A 145 -5.22 16.57 -4.95
C GLN A 145 -4.90 15.19 -4.39
N ALA A 146 -5.51 14.12 -4.93
CA ALA A 146 -5.21 12.76 -4.53
C ALA A 146 -3.76 12.38 -4.89
N ILE A 147 -3.29 12.76 -6.08
CA ILE A 147 -1.89 12.54 -6.49
C ILE A 147 -0.93 13.25 -5.53
N LYS A 148 -1.15 14.55 -5.26
CA LYS A 148 -0.31 15.32 -4.34
C LYS A 148 -0.28 14.71 -2.93
N HIS A 149 -1.44 14.30 -2.43
CA HIS A 149 -1.55 13.64 -1.12
C HIS A 149 -0.77 12.33 -1.08
N LEU A 150 -1.01 11.43 -2.03
CA LEU A 150 -0.34 10.13 -2.07
C LEU A 150 1.18 10.26 -2.25
N THR A 151 1.65 11.22 -3.05
CA THR A 151 3.09 11.53 -3.16
C THR A 151 3.67 12.01 -1.83
N SER A 152 2.98 12.90 -1.11
CA SER A 152 3.42 13.37 0.21
C SER A 152 3.43 12.23 1.25
N VAL A 153 2.43 11.34 1.21
CA VAL A 153 2.41 10.13 2.05
C VAL A 153 3.59 9.21 1.71
N GLU A 154 3.89 9.00 0.43
CA GLU A 154 5.06 8.22 0.02
C GLU A 154 6.36 8.82 0.56
N GLU A 155 6.55 10.13 0.43
CA GLU A 155 7.72 10.82 0.97
C GLU A 155 7.82 10.67 2.49
N PHE A 156 6.72 10.88 3.21
CA PHE A 156 6.65 10.70 4.66
C PHE A 156 7.09 9.30 5.11
N ILE A 157 6.67 8.26 4.38
CA ILE A 157 7.06 6.88 4.66
C ILE A 157 8.55 6.64 4.35
N LEU A 158 9.01 7.11 3.20
CA LEU A 158 10.40 6.95 2.75
C LEU A 158 11.39 7.68 3.65
N GLU A 159 10.98 8.78 4.28
CA GLU A 159 11.83 9.60 5.14
C GLU A 159 11.86 9.13 6.59
N SER A 160 10.75 8.59 7.11
CA SER A 160 10.62 8.36 8.55
C SER A 160 9.96 7.03 8.91
N GLU A 161 8.71 6.79 8.51
CA GLU A 161 7.90 5.71 9.09
C GLU A 161 8.43 4.31 8.78
N ALA A 162 9.01 4.09 7.59
CA ALA A 162 9.55 2.78 7.25
C ALA A 162 10.86 2.45 7.97
N TRP A 163 11.51 3.42 8.62
CA TRP A 163 12.80 3.22 9.30
C TRP A 163 12.68 2.93 10.79
N LYS A 164 11.45 2.96 11.32
CA LYS A 164 11.19 2.67 12.74
C LYS A 164 11.59 1.25 13.10
N GLU A 165 11.92 1.06 14.38
CA GLU A 165 12.25 -0.25 14.92
C GLU A 165 11.12 -1.24 14.69
N GLY A 166 11.46 -2.49 14.35
CA GLY A 166 10.48 -3.53 14.00
C GLY A 166 9.96 -3.44 12.56
N SER A 167 10.43 -2.49 11.76
CA SER A 167 10.02 -2.39 10.36
C SER A 167 10.52 -3.56 9.50
N PRO A 168 9.68 -4.12 8.62
CA PRO A 168 10.09 -5.10 7.61
C PRO A 168 11.19 -4.58 6.67
N LEU A 169 11.35 -3.26 6.52
CA LEU A 169 12.46 -2.66 5.78
C LEU A 169 13.81 -3.09 6.37
N LEU A 170 13.94 -3.04 7.70
CA LEU A 170 15.19 -3.33 8.39
C LEU A 170 15.55 -4.81 8.24
N GLU A 171 14.55 -5.68 8.27
CA GLU A 171 14.72 -7.12 8.00
C GLU A 171 15.16 -7.37 6.56
N ALA A 172 14.50 -6.72 5.59
CA ALA A 172 14.87 -6.81 4.18
C ALA A 172 16.30 -6.32 3.92
N LEU A 173 16.73 -5.23 4.58
CA LEU A 173 18.10 -4.72 4.52
C LEU A 173 19.10 -5.72 5.11
N ARG A 174 18.83 -6.29 6.29
CA ARG A 174 19.70 -7.31 6.90
C ARG A 174 19.87 -8.53 6.01
N ALA A 175 18.78 -9.02 5.42
CA ALA A 175 18.81 -10.14 4.48
C ALA A 175 19.66 -9.82 3.24
N LYS A 176 19.52 -8.62 2.67
CA LYS A 176 20.33 -8.17 1.54
C LYS A 176 21.82 -8.10 1.88
N ILE A 177 22.17 -7.59 3.08
CA ILE A 177 23.56 -7.52 3.54
C ILE A 177 24.15 -8.93 3.71
N ALA A 178 23.42 -9.85 4.36
CA ALA A 178 23.86 -11.23 4.56
C ALA A 178 24.12 -11.94 3.22
N ASN A 179 23.21 -11.79 2.24
CA ASN A 179 23.38 -12.35 0.90
C ASN A 179 24.60 -11.77 0.17
N THR A 180 24.86 -10.47 0.33
CA THR A 180 26.03 -9.81 -0.28
C THR A 180 27.35 -10.36 0.28
N GLN A 181 27.39 -10.69 1.57
CA GLN A 181 28.59 -11.24 2.22
C GLN A 181 28.85 -12.71 1.84
N GLN A 182 27.82 -13.50 1.56
CA GLN A 182 27.97 -14.89 1.13
C GLN A 182 28.53 -15.02 -0.31
N VAL A 183 28.21 -14.07 -1.21
CA VAL A 183 28.75 -14.06 -2.58
C VAL A 183 30.26 -13.74 -2.62
N ASN A 184 30.79 -13.07 -1.59
CA ASN A 184 32.22 -12.73 -1.47
C ASN A 184 33.07 -13.84 -0.81
N SER A 185 32.51 -15.03 -0.54
CA SER A 185 33.28 -16.20 -0.08
C SER A 185 33.66 -17.10 -1.27
N PRO A 186 34.95 -17.35 -1.55
CA PRO A 186 35.35 -18.22 -2.65
C PRO A 186 35.10 -19.68 -2.29
N GLY A 187 33.95 -20.24 -2.68
CA GLY A 187 33.75 -21.69 -2.63
C GLY A 187 32.35 -22.24 -2.40
N CYS A 188 31.26 -21.65 -2.92
CA CYS A 188 29.98 -22.35 -2.91
C CYS A 188 29.19 -22.15 -4.22
N SER A 189 28.90 -23.25 -4.91
CA SER A 189 28.12 -23.30 -6.15
C SER A 189 26.65 -22.99 -5.85
N VAL A 190 26.15 -21.84 -6.30
CA VAL A 190 24.75 -21.45 -6.10
C VAL A 190 23.88 -22.12 -7.17
N VAL A 191 23.05 -23.08 -6.76
CA VAL A 191 21.90 -23.56 -7.52
C VAL A 191 20.84 -22.47 -7.53
N GLY A 192 20.35 -22.11 -8.72
CA GLY A 192 19.49 -20.96 -8.98
C GLY A 192 18.19 -20.95 -8.17
N SER A 193 17.85 -19.77 -7.64
CA SER A 193 16.53 -19.46 -7.11
C SER A 193 15.79 -18.49 -8.04
N SER A 194 14.60 -18.93 -8.43
CA SER A 194 13.71 -18.33 -9.43
C SER A 194 13.23 -16.92 -9.09
N GLY A 195 13.41 -15.99 -10.04
CA GLY A 195 12.41 -15.04 -10.55
C GLY A 195 11.79 -13.94 -9.66
N GLY A 196 11.82 -14.05 -8.32
CA GLY A 196 11.14 -13.10 -7.42
C GLY A 196 12.03 -11.98 -6.86
N GLY A 197 13.35 -12.02 -7.12
CA GLY A 197 14.33 -11.14 -6.47
C GLY A 197 14.39 -9.72 -7.03
N GLN A 198 14.20 -9.55 -8.35
CA GLN A 198 14.44 -8.26 -9.02
C GLN A 198 13.50 -7.14 -8.53
N HIS A 199 12.21 -7.44 -8.33
CA HIS A 199 11.23 -6.43 -7.92
C HIS A 199 11.42 -5.97 -6.46
N LYS A 200 11.86 -6.88 -5.58
CA LYS A 200 12.20 -6.56 -4.19
C LYS A 200 13.48 -5.71 -4.12
N ASP A 201 14.44 -5.97 -5.00
CA ASP A 201 15.71 -5.23 -5.06
C ASP A 201 15.54 -3.78 -5.54
N VAL A 202 14.69 -3.55 -6.55
CA VAL A 202 14.38 -2.19 -7.06
C VAL A 202 13.68 -1.36 -5.99
N PHE A 203 12.69 -1.95 -5.31
CA PHE A 203 11.96 -1.24 -4.26
C PHE A 203 12.85 -0.87 -3.07
N LEU A 204 13.72 -1.78 -2.63
CA LEU A 204 14.68 -1.51 -1.56
C LEU A 204 15.70 -0.42 -1.96
N THR A 205 16.03 -0.35 -3.25
CA THR A 205 16.91 0.70 -3.79
C THR A 205 16.31 2.10 -3.65
N LYS A 206 14.98 2.25 -3.74
CA LYS A 206 14.28 3.53 -3.51
C LYS A 206 14.58 4.08 -2.10
N PHE A 207 14.51 3.23 -1.08
CA PHE A 207 14.86 3.60 0.30
C PHE A 207 16.33 3.97 0.45
N LEU A 208 17.23 3.17 -0.15
CA LEU A 208 18.67 3.46 -0.11
C LEU A 208 19.02 4.79 -0.78
N MET A 209 18.44 5.08 -1.96
CA MET A 209 18.64 6.33 -2.67
C MET A 209 18.12 7.53 -1.85
N LYS A 210 16.95 7.40 -1.21
CA LYS A 210 16.42 8.45 -0.34
C LYS A 210 17.34 8.69 0.86
N ALA A 211 17.80 7.63 1.53
CA ALA A 211 18.73 7.74 2.65
C ALA A 211 20.05 8.43 2.26
N GLN A 212 20.61 8.09 1.09
CA GLN A 212 21.81 8.75 0.55
C GLN A 212 21.57 10.23 0.25
N SER A 213 20.41 10.58 -0.31
CA SER A 213 20.06 11.96 -0.60
C SER A 213 19.92 12.81 0.67
N SER A 214 19.30 12.27 1.72
CA SER A 214 19.18 12.96 3.01
C SER A 214 20.54 13.15 3.67
N ALA A 215 21.38 12.11 3.72
CA ALA A 215 22.75 12.20 4.23
C ALA A 215 23.60 13.20 3.44
N SER A 216 23.31 13.39 2.13
CA SER A 216 24.00 14.37 1.30
C SER A 216 23.54 15.82 1.51
N LYS A 217 22.40 16.05 2.18
CA LYS A 217 21.93 17.40 2.52
C LYS A 217 22.49 17.84 3.87
N ASP A 218 22.53 16.92 4.84
CA ASP A 218 23.01 17.17 6.20
C ASP A 218 24.50 17.54 6.31
N TRP A 219 25.34 17.28 5.28
CA TRP A 219 26.75 17.73 5.30
C TRP A 219 26.96 19.12 4.73
N ARG A 220 25.97 19.70 4.03
CA ARG A 220 26.07 21.01 3.40
C ARG A 220 25.57 22.15 4.27
N ASP A 221 24.92 21.83 5.39
CA ASP A 221 24.45 22.77 6.43
C ASP A 221 25.36 22.68 7.67
#